data_AF-A0A1F5JA93-F1
#
_entry.id   AF-A0A1F5JA93-F1
#
_cell.length_a   1.000
_cell.length_b   1.000
_cell.length_c   1.000
_cell.angle_alpha   90.00
_cell.angle_beta   90.00
_cell.angle_gamma   90.00
#
_symmetry.space_group_name_H-M   'P 1'
#
loop_
_entity.id
_entity.type
_entity.pdbx_description
1 polymer ?
#
loop_
_entity_poly.entity_id
_entity_poly.type
_entity_poly.pdbx_seq_one_letter_code
_entity_poly.pdbx_strand_id
1 'polypeptide(L)'
;MGFTLIELMIVVTIIAILTVIGITVFTSVQKNARDARRKADINAIANAMEANYDKTANPGEYAALVATFFSSGVIPSDPQKGTAICSGTTVRCYCASKSTTNNLTPAACAEVAAEADSTFPSATTLPGQTTGPYWMVCANLEGTPNHYCRQNIQ
;
A
#
# COMPACT_ATOMS: atom_id res chain seq x y z
N MET A 1 52.13 -21.50 13.78
CA MET A 1 51.05 -21.95 14.66
C MET A 1 49.86 -21.04 14.35
N GLY A 2 49.12 -21.22 13.25
CA GLY A 2 48.55 -22.46 12.75
C GLY A 2 47.19 -22.63 13.43
N PHE A 3 46.17 -21.89 12.97
CA PHE A 3 44.79 -21.99 13.45
C PHE A 3 44.39 -23.48 13.50
N THR A 4 43.83 -23.94 14.61
CA THR A 4 43.49 -25.36 14.74
C THR A 4 42.23 -25.68 13.92
N LEU A 5 42.13 -26.88 13.34
CA LEU A 5 40.96 -27.29 12.54
C LEU A 5 39.65 -27.19 13.34
N ILE A 6 39.71 -27.45 14.65
CA ILE A 6 38.56 -27.36 15.55
C ILE A 6 38.11 -25.91 15.77
N GLU A 7 39.05 -24.97 15.78
CA GLU A 7 38.77 -23.54 15.96
C GLU A 7 38.04 -22.98 14.75
N LEU A 8 38.41 -23.39 13.53
CA LEU A 8 37.67 -23.02 12.33
C LEU A 8 36.30 -23.73 12.25
N MET A 9 36.20 -24.97 12.73
CA MET A 9 34.94 -25.72 12.76
C MET A 9 33.90 -25.07 13.67
N ILE A 10 34.30 -24.61 14.86
CA ILE A 10 33.38 -23.95 15.80
C ILE A 10 32.90 -22.61 15.24
N VAL A 11 33.75 -21.89 14.53
CA VAL A 11 33.38 -20.59 13.93
C VAL A 11 32.29 -20.78 12.86
N VAL A 12 32.45 -21.74 11.95
CA VAL A 12 31.46 -21.95 10.89
C VAL A 12 30.13 -22.48 11.43
N THR A 13 30.13 -23.25 12.53
CA THR A 13 28.89 -23.72 13.16
C THR A 13 28.13 -22.59 13.84
N ILE A 14 28.83 -21.68 14.53
CA ILE A 14 28.20 -20.50 15.15
C ILE A 14 27.63 -19.57 14.06
N ILE A 15 28.38 -19.31 12.99
CA ILE A 15 27.90 -18.49 11.86
C ILE A 15 26.65 -19.12 11.22
N ALA A 16 26.62 -20.44 11.05
CA ALA A 16 25.45 -21.14 10.49
C ALA A 16 24.18 -20.94 11.36
N ILE A 17 24.31 -20.98 12.69
CA ILE A 17 23.17 -20.76 13.58
C ILE A 17 22.71 -19.30 13.55
N LEU A 18 23.65 -18.36 13.64
CA LEU A 18 23.34 -16.92 13.65
C LEU A 18 22.70 -16.45 12.34
N THR A 19 23.15 -16.99 11.20
CA THR A 19 22.61 -16.61 9.89
C THR A 19 21.15 -17.03 9.72
N VAL A 20 20.77 -18.23 10.15
CA VAL A 20 19.36 -18.69 10.08
C VAL A 20 18.43 -17.80 10.90
N ILE A 21 18.82 -17.46 12.13
CA ILE A 21 18.04 -16.55 12.99
C ILE A 21 17.99 -15.15 12.37
N GLY A 22 19.13 -14.65 11.88
CA GLY A 22 19.23 -13.34 11.26
C GLY A 22 18.28 -13.14 10.08
N ILE A 23 18.14 -14.15 9.20
CA ILE A 23 17.27 -14.08 8.01
C ILE A 23 15.79 -13.95 8.41
N THR A 24 15.33 -14.75 9.39
CA THR A 24 13.91 -14.73 9.79
C THR A 24 13.52 -13.40 10.43
N VAL A 25 14.40 -12.83 11.28
CA VAL A 25 14.19 -11.51 11.86
C VAL A 25 14.19 -10.42 10.78
N PHE A 26 15.16 -10.47 9.86
CA PHE A 26 15.30 -9.48 8.80
C PHE A 26 14.08 -9.43 7.86
N THR A 27 13.53 -10.58 7.50
CA THR A 27 12.31 -10.65 6.66
C THR A 27 11.09 -10.04 7.36
N SER A 28 10.93 -10.28 8.67
CA SER A 28 9.88 -9.67 9.49
C SER A 28 10.03 -8.15 9.62
N VAL A 29 11.25 -7.65 9.83
CA VAL A 29 11.53 -6.20 9.90
C VAL A 29 11.20 -5.52 8.58
N GLN A 30 11.61 -6.09 7.44
CA GLN A 30 11.29 -5.53 6.13
C GLN A 30 9.78 -5.51 5.88
N LYS A 31 9.07 -6.56 6.27
CA LYS A 31 7.61 -6.65 6.19
C LYS A 31 6.95 -5.49 6.94
N ASN A 32 7.35 -5.28 8.20
CA ASN A 32 6.83 -4.20 9.03
C ASN A 32 7.15 -2.81 8.46
N ALA A 33 8.36 -2.61 7.91
CA ALA A 33 8.74 -1.36 7.27
C ALA A 33 7.88 -1.05 6.03
N ARG A 34 7.59 -2.06 5.21
CA ARG A 34 6.69 -1.92 4.06
C ARG A 34 5.27 -1.62 4.50
N ASP A 35 4.74 -2.30 5.49
CA ASP A 35 3.40 -2.02 6.03
C ASP A 35 3.29 -0.61 6.64
N ALA A 36 4.32 -0.14 7.33
CA ALA A 36 4.39 1.24 7.81
C ALA A 36 4.38 2.24 6.64
N ARG A 37 5.12 1.95 5.57
CA ARG A 37 5.13 2.75 4.35
C ARG A 37 3.75 2.78 3.69
N ARG A 38 3.09 1.63 3.50
CA ARG A 38 1.72 1.53 2.97
C ARG A 38 0.73 2.37 3.75
N LYS A 39 0.77 2.31 5.09
CA LYS A 39 -0.08 3.15 5.95
C LYS A 39 0.17 4.63 5.74
N ALA A 40 1.43 5.04 5.66
CA ALA A 40 1.79 6.44 5.40
C ALA A 40 1.29 6.90 4.02
N ASP A 41 1.44 6.07 3.00
CA ASP A 41 1.01 6.37 1.63
C ASP A 41 -0.51 6.52 1.54
N ILE A 42 -1.29 5.63 2.17
CA ILE A 42 -2.76 5.74 2.24
C ILE A 42 -3.21 7.03 2.95
N ASN A 43 -2.53 7.43 4.03
CA ASN A 43 -2.83 8.69 4.70
C ASN A 43 -2.48 9.90 3.82
N ALA A 44 -1.35 9.87 3.11
CA ALA A 44 -0.98 10.94 2.18
C ALA A 44 -2.00 11.08 1.04
N ILE A 45 -2.45 9.95 0.47
CA ILE A 45 -3.49 9.93 -0.57
C ILE A 45 -4.81 10.49 -0.04
N ALA A 46 -5.28 10.03 1.12
CA ALA A 46 -6.48 10.53 1.76
C ALA A 46 -6.42 12.06 1.99
N ASN A 47 -5.30 12.55 2.53
CA ASN A 47 -5.10 13.99 2.74
C ASN A 47 -5.07 14.77 1.43
N ALA A 48 -4.44 14.24 0.38
CA ALA A 48 -4.41 14.87 -0.93
C ALA A 48 -5.81 14.94 -1.56
N MET A 49 -6.64 13.91 -1.36
CA MET A 49 -8.04 13.92 -1.78
C MET A 49 -8.83 14.98 -1.02
N GLU A 50 -8.74 15.01 0.31
CA GLU A 50 -9.46 16.01 1.12
C GLU A 50 -9.03 17.45 0.80
N ALA A 51 -7.72 17.68 0.57
CA ALA A 51 -7.19 18.99 0.23
C ALA A 51 -7.63 19.50 -1.15
N ASN A 52 -7.88 18.58 -2.10
CA ASN A 52 -8.26 18.89 -3.48
C ASN A 52 -9.71 18.54 -3.80
N TYR A 53 -10.58 18.64 -2.78
CA TYR A 53 -12.02 18.58 -2.97
C TYR A 53 -12.50 19.81 -3.76
N ASP A 54 -13.09 19.58 -4.93
CA ASP A 54 -13.55 20.64 -5.81
C ASP A 54 -14.85 21.24 -5.27
N LYS A 55 -14.77 22.51 -4.87
CA LYS A 55 -15.90 23.29 -4.36
C LYS A 55 -16.48 24.24 -5.42
N THR A 56 -15.90 24.29 -6.62
CA THR A 56 -16.12 25.41 -7.54
C THR A 56 -16.42 24.99 -8.98
N ALA A 57 -15.59 24.16 -9.62
CA ALA A 57 -15.80 23.78 -11.02
C ALA A 57 -16.76 22.60 -11.17
N ASN A 58 -16.62 21.58 -10.32
CA ASN A 58 -17.56 20.47 -10.17
C ASN A 58 -17.89 20.27 -8.68
N PRO A 59 -18.81 21.08 -8.11
CA PRO A 59 -19.11 21.03 -6.69
C PRO A 59 -19.63 19.65 -6.30
N GLY A 60 -18.90 18.97 -5.40
CA GLY A 60 -19.23 17.60 -4.99
C GLY A 60 -18.22 16.55 -5.41
N GLU A 61 -17.24 16.90 -6.25
CA GLU A 61 -16.27 15.96 -6.82
C GLU A 61 -14.86 16.13 -6.24
N TYR A 62 -14.08 15.06 -6.31
CA TYR A 62 -12.67 15.07 -5.94
C TYR A 62 -11.81 15.22 -7.20
N ALA A 63 -10.90 16.19 -7.19
CA ALA A 63 -9.96 16.36 -8.31
C ALA A 63 -9.06 15.14 -8.43
N ALA A 64 -8.75 14.75 -9.66
CA ALA A 64 -7.89 13.61 -9.91
C ALA A 64 -6.48 13.82 -9.32
N LEU A 65 -5.90 12.73 -8.79
CA LEU A 65 -4.65 12.78 -8.05
C LEU A 65 -3.53 13.04 -9.04
N VAL A 66 -2.80 14.14 -8.87
CA VAL A 66 -1.63 14.44 -9.67
C VAL A 66 -0.38 14.41 -8.81
N ALA A 67 0.76 14.13 -9.43
CA ALA A 67 2.03 13.95 -8.74
C ALA A 67 2.45 15.19 -7.93
N THR A 68 2.01 16.38 -8.33
CA THR A 68 2.26 17.66 -7.65
C THR A 68 1.52 17.79 -6.31
N PHE A 69 0.52 16.95 -6.01
CA PHE A 69 -0.13 16.92 -4.70
C PHE A 69 0.75 16.31 -3.61
N PHE A 70 1.84 15.66 -4.00
CA PHE A 70 2.76 15.01 -3.09
C PHE A 70 4.09 15.75 -3.08
N SER A 71 4.65 15.96 -1.89
CA SER A 71 5.98 16.59 -1.73
C SER A 71 7.09 15.83 -2.45
N SER A 72 6.92 14.52 -2.64
CA SER A 72 7.82 13.68 -3.43
C SER A 72 7.74 13.89 -4.94
N GLY A 73 6.77 14.67 -5.44
CA GLY A 73 6.55 14.87 -6.88
C GLY A 73 6.15 13.59 -7.62
N VAL A 74 5.73 12.55 -6.90
CA VAL A 74 5.29 11.26 -7.42
C VAL A 74 4.12 10.78 -6.58
N ILE A 75 3.16 10.14 -7.23
CA ILE A 75 2.03 9.52 -6.54
C ILE A 75 2.55 8.26 -5.82
N PRO A 76 2.24 8.07 -4.52
CA PRO A 76 2.69 6.91 -3.78
C PRO A 76 2.27 5.59 -4.43
N SER A 77 3.20 4.62 -4.48
CA SER A 77 2.97 3.29 -5.04
C SER A 77 3.51 2.21 -4.10
N ASP A 78 2.95 1.01 -4.17
CA ASP A 78 3.35 -0.09 -3.29
C ASP A 78 4.87 -0.36 -3.35
N PRO A 79 5.55 -0.52 -2.19
CA PRO A 79 6.99 -0.75 -2.14
C PRO A 79 7.42 -2.12 -2.71
N GLN A 80 6.50 -3.06 -2.97
CA GLN A 80 6.76 -4.32 -3.67
C GLN A 80 6.30 -4.25 -5.13
N LYS A 81 6.83 -3.30 -5.90
CA LYS A 81 6.46 -3.07 -7.32
C LYS A 81 6.89 -4.20 -8.30
N GLY A 82 7.12 -5.42 -7.83
CA GLY A 82 7.91 -6.44 -8.53
C GLY A 82 7.16 -7.56 -9.24
N THR A 83 6.01 -8.05 -8.77
CA THR A 83 5.48 -9.33 -9.29
C THR A 83 3.97 -9.56 -9.17
N ALA A 84 3.15 -8.58 -8.81
CA ALA A 84 1.72 -8.82 -8.67
C ALA A 84 0.89 -7.69 -9.29
N ILE A 85 0.38 -7.97 -10.48
CA ILE A 85 -0.83 -7.35 -11.03
C ILE A 85 -1.88 -7.40 -9.94
N CYS A 86 -2.63 -6.32 -9.66
CA CYS A 86 -3.71 -6.29 -8.67
C CYS A 86 -4.94 -7.12 -9.11
N SER A 87 -4.72 -8.32 -9.61
CA SER A 87 -5.73 -9.24 -10.05
C SER A 87 -5.43 -10.62 -9.47
N GLY A 88 -6.32 -11.09 -8.60
CA GLY A 88 -6.23 -12.37 -7.90
C GLY A 88 -6.34 -12.24 -6.38
N THR A 89 -6.84 -13.29 -5.74
CA THR A 89 -7.17 -13.44 -4.30
C THR A 89 -5.96 -13.30 -3.35
N THR A 90 -4.80 -12.85 -3.84
CA THR A 90 -3.55 -12.84 -3.06
C THR A 90 -2.58 -11.75 -3.52
N VAL A 91 -3.05 -10.50 -3.64
CA VAL A 91 -2.19 -9.41 -4.10
C VAL A 91 -2.16 -8.25 -3.11
N ARG A 92 -0.94 -7.82 -2.78
CA ARG A 92 -0.63 -6.65 -1.94
C ARG A 92 -0.65 -5.41 -2.81
N CYS A 93 -1.81 -4.76 -2.91
CA CYS A 93 -2.00 -3.57 -3.73
C CYS A 93 -2.65 -2.43 -2.94
N TYR A 94 -2.49 -1.22 -3.48
CA TYR A 94 -3.37 -0.10 -3.17
C TYR A 94 -4.62 -0.21 -4.02
N CYS A 95 -5.74 0.17 -3.45
CA CYS A 95 -7.04 0.10 -4.07
C CYS A 95 -7.87 1.29 -3.60
N ALA A 96 -8.84 1.66 -4.41
CA ALA A 96 -9.82 2.64 -4.01
C ALA A 96 -11.20 2.30 -4.55
N SER A 97 -12.21 2.71 -3.81
CA SER A 97 -13.61 2.51 -4.13
C SER A 97 -14.39 3.81 -3.93
N LYS A 98 -15.46 3.95 -4.68
CA LYS A 98 -16.45 5.04 -4.59
C LYS A 98 -17.79 4.47 -4.20
N SER A 99 -18.63 5.28 -3.57
CA SER A 99 -19.99 4.91 -3.23
C SER A 99 -20.89 6.14 -3.18
N THR A 100 -22.17 5.95 -3.51
CA THR A 100 -23.24 6.91 -3.24
C THR A 100 -23.71 6.87 -1.79
N THR A 101 -23.28 5.86 -1.03
CA THR A 101 -23.59 5.67 0.40
C THR A 101 -22.32 5.69 1.23
N ASN A 102 -22.43 6.08 2.50
CA ASN A 102 -21.32 6.06 3.47
C ASN A 102 -20.93 4.65 3.95
N ASN A 103 -21.49 3.59 3.36
CA ASN A 103 -21.25 2.20 3.77
C ASN A 103 -20.21 1.50 2.88
N LEU A 104 -18.98 2.03 2.86
CA LEU A 104 -17.88 1.40 2.15
C LEU A 104 -17.23 0.34 3.04
N THR A 105 -17.01 -0.84 2.47
CA THR A 105 -16.37 -1.95 3.19
C THR A 105 -15.05 -2.31 2.51
N PRO A 106 -14.01 -2.71 3.27
CA PRO A 106 -12.72 -3.13 2.69
C PRO A 106 -12.84 -4.27 1.67
N ALA A 107 -13.89 -5.10 1.77
CA ALA A 107 -14.19 -6.16 0.79
C ALA A 107 -14.49 -5.60 -0.61
N ALA A 108 -15.10 -4.41 -0.71
CA ALA A 108 -15.32 -3.73 -1.98
C ALA A 108 -14.00 -3.30 -2.65
N CYS A 109 -12.91 -3.20 -1.90
CA CYS A 109 -11.56 -2.95 -2.40
C CYS A 109 -10.78 -4.24 -2.73
N ALA A 110 -11.32 -5.43 -2.41
CA ALA A 110 -10.69 -6.73 -2.63
C ALA A 110 -11.19 -7.45 -3.91
N GLU A 111 -12.39 -7.13 -4.41
CA GLU A 111 -12.99 -7.76 -5.60
C GLU A 111 -12.84 -6.94 -6.90
N VAL A 112 -12.22 -5.76 -6.85
CA VAL A 112 -12.05 -4.91 -8.03
C VAL A 112 -10.88 -5.41 -8.89
N ALA A 113 -11.09 -6.53 -9.57
CA ALA A 113 -10.24 -6.99 -10.68
C ALA A 113 -10.33 -6.10 -11.93
N ALA A 114 -11.04 -4.96 -11.87
CA ALA A 114 -11.27 -4.07 -13.01
C ALA A 114 -10.46 -2.76 -12.99
N GLU A 115 -9.75 -2.46 -11.89
CA GLU A 115 -8.77 -1.38 -11.83
C GLU A 115 -7.49 -1.92 -11.19
N ALA A 116 -7.07 -3.12 -11.62
CA ALA A 116 -5.68 -3.53 -11.54
C ALA A 116 -4.82 -2.70 -12.50
N ASP A 117 -5.08 -1.41 -12.53
CA ASP A 117 -4.28 -0.49 -13.27
C ASP A 117 -2.98 -0.37 -12.50
N SER A 118 -1.91 -0.85 -13.13
CA SER A 118 -0.53 -0.56 -12.75
C SER A 118 -0.27 0.94 -12.51
N THR A 119 -1.20 1.82 -12.89
CA THR A 119 -1.18 3.24 -12.59
C THR A 119 -2.06 3.72 -11.44
N PHE A 120 -2.83 2.91 -10.69
CA PHE A 120 -3.52 3.41 -9.47
C PHE A 120 -2.52 4.06 -8.47
N PRO A 121 -2.80 5.30 -8.01
CA PRO A 121 -3.94 6.14 -8.36
C PRO A 121 -3.68 6.83 -9.69
N SER A 122 -4.26 6.32 -10.77
CA SER A 122 -4.07 6.88 -12.08
C SER A 122 -4.99 8.09 -12.11
N ALA A 123 -4.42 9.24 -12.45
CA ALA A 123 -5.03 10.57 -12.44
C ALA A 123 -6.29 10.72 -13.34
N THR A 124 -6.89 9.63 -13.81
CA THR A 124 -8.06 9.63 -14.70
C THR A 124 -9.31 9.05 -14.05
N THR A 125 -9.22 8.30 -12.95
CA THR A 125 -10.38 7.69 -12.29
C THR A 125 -10.18 7.58 -10.79
N LEU A 126 -10.08 8.73 -10.10
CA LEU A 126 -10.27 8.71 -8.66
C LEU A 126 -11.74 8.47 -8.28
N PRO A 127 -11.99 7.86 -7.11
CA PRO A 127 -13.33 7.81 -6.56
C PRO A 127 -13.82 9.22 -6.22
N GLY A 128 -14.84 9.67 -6.95
CA GLY A 128 -15.44 11.00 -6.80
C GLY A 128 -15.86 11.70 -8.10
N GLN A 129 -15.52 11.17 -9.29
CA GLN A 129 -15.77 11.90 -10.54
C GLN A 129 -17.17 11.74 -11.16
N THR A 130 -18.00 10.77 -10.74
CA THR A 130 -19.33 10.55 -11.37
C THR A 130 -20.37 9.75 -10.54
N THR A 131 -20.07 9.28 -9.32
CA THR A 131 -20.91 8.23 -8.66
C THR A 131 -21.05 8.38 -7.15
N GLY A 132 -21.08 9.61 -6.64
CA GLY A 132 -21.38 9.91 -5.24
C GLY A 132 -20.20 10.49 -4.44
N PRO A 133 -20.49 11.14 -3.30
CA PRO A 133 -19.49 11.93 -2.58
C PRO A 133 -18.56 11.08 -1.71
N TYR A 134 -18.84 9.78 -1.54
CA TYR A 134 -18.06 8.94 -0.64
C TYR A 134 -16.97 8.16 -1.38
N TRP A 135 -15.78 8.14 -0.78
CA TRP A 135 -14.62 7.40 -1.26
C TRP A 135 -13.94 6.65 -0.12
N MET A 136 -13.26 5.57 -0.49
CA MET A 136 -12.38 4.82 0.40
C MET A 136 -11.13 4.40 -0.36
N VAL A 137 -9.96 4.62 0.23
CA VAL A 137 -8.67 4.13 -0.25
C VAL A 137 -8.13 3.12 0.75
N CYS A 138 -7.57 2.02 0.27
CA CYS A 138 -7.08 0.93 1.10
C CYS A 138 -5.71 0.42 0.61
N ALA A 139 -4.91 -0.08 1.55
CA ALA A 139 -3.72 -0.87 1.27
C ALA A 139 -3.79 -2.23 1.96
N ASN A 140 -3.38 -3.26 1.23
CA ASN A 140 -3.26 -4.62 1.76
C ASN A 140 -1.96 -4.76 2.55
N LEU A 141 -2.07 -5.09 3.84
CA LEU A 141 -0.91 -5.32 4.70
C LEU A 141 -0.40 -6.75 4.53
N GLU A 142 0.87 -6.97 4.88
CA GLU A 142 1.44 -8.30 4.71
C GLU A 142 0.97 -9.25 5.83
N GLY A 143 0.56 -10.46 5.45
CA GLY A 143 0.33 -11.59 6.35
C GLY A 143 -1.07 -11.68 6.97
N THR A 144 -2.02 -12.23 6.21
CA THR A 144 -3.47 -12.43 6.55
C THR A 144 -4.31 -11.15 6.39
N PRO A 145 -5.66 -11.21 6.29
CA PRO A 145 -6.47 -10.27 5.50
C PRO A 145 -6.70 -8.92 6.23
N ASN A 146 -5.62 -8.28 6.66
CA ASN A 146 -5.63 -6.97 7.26
C ASN A 146 -5.46 -5.92 6.17
N HIS A 147 -6.48 -5.08 6.04
CA HIS A 147 -6.50 -3.95 5.14
C HIS A 147 -6.37 -2.69 6.01
N TYR A 148 -5.56 -1.73 5.56
CA TYR A 148 -5.56 -0.40 6.13
C TYR A 148 -6.30 0.54 5.19
N CYS A 149 -7.43 1.06 5.65
CA CYS A 149 -8.32 1.89 4.83
C CYS A 149 -8.51 3.28 5.44
N ARG A 150 -8.68 4.26 4.58
CA ARG A 150 -9.15 5.61 4.89
C ARG A 150 -10.34 5.91 3.99
N GLN A 151 -11.36 6.53 4.55
CA GLN A 151 -12.56 6.93 3.83
C GLN A 151 -13.00 8.30 4.33
N ASN A 152 -13.73 9.04 3.50
CA ASN A 152 -14.38 10.25 3.99
C ASN A 152 -15.65 9.90 4.75
N ILE A 153 -15.91 10.73 5.76
CA ILE A 153 -17.13 10.77 6.56
C ILE A 153 -17.66 12.18 6.33
N GLN A 154 -18.53 12.35 5.34
CA GLN A 154 -19.21 13.64 5.17
C GLN A 154 -19.95 14.05 6.42
#